data_AF-N9CFM7-F1
#
_entry.id   AF-N9CFM7-F1
#
_cell.length_a   1.000
_cell.length_b   1.000
_cell.length_c   1.000
_cell.angle_alpha   90.00
_cell.angle_beta   90.00
_cell.angle_gamma   90.00
#
_symmetry.space_group_name_H-M   'P 1'
#
loop_
_entity.id
_entity.type
_entity.pdbx_description
1 polymer ?
#
loop_
_entity_poly.entity_id
_entity_poly.type
_entity_poly.pdbx_seq_one_letter_code
_entity_poly.pdbx_strand_id
1 'polypeptide(L)'
;MKMKIILLPLTIAASALLAACGGGGSGDNVNSSYSKTIVKGGVTYECKSENAAKLCENGNCTSCESSLDKVITAACSSSVNAGQTLYAVTNAGCVASMKNSNKITGYCAAGTLKLLAGSGYTLNKVSINGSAYPSGEFNSSTTSETLRCSNS
;
A
#
# COMPACT_ATOMS: atom_id res chain seq x y z
N MET A 1 38.98 -53.28 -7.58
CA MET A 1 38.71 -52.11 -6.71
C MET A 1 37.21 -52.10 -6.42
N LYS A 2 36.81 -52.33 -5.17
CA LYS A 2 35.40 -52.45 -4.74
C LYS A 2 35.07 -51.23 -3.88
N MET A 3 34.10 -50.42 -4.30
CA MET A 3 33.54 -49.34 -3.47
C MET A 3 32.59 -49.91 -2.44
N LYS A 4 32.82 -49.56 -1.18
CA LYS A 4 31.97 -49.90 -0.03
C LYS A 4 31.22 -48.62 0.34
N ILE A 5 29.92 -48.56 0.05
CA ILE A 5 29.05 -47.45 0.43
C ILE A 5 28.61 -47.70 1.87
N ILE A 6 29.02 -46.81 2.77
CA ILE A 6 28.60 -46.79 4.18
C ILE A 6 27.51 -45.72 4.30
N LEU A 7 26.27 -46.12 4.55
CA LEU A 7 25.16 -45.22 4.87
C LEU A 7 25.22 -44.86 6.36
N LEU A 8 25.41 -43.57 6.65
CA LEU A 8 25.17 -42.96 7.97
C LEU A 8 23.71 -42.47 8.04
N PRO A 9 22.93 -42.76 9.10
CA PRO A 9 21.65 -42.13 9.32
C PRO A 9 21.84 -40.73 9.95
N LEU A 10 21.45 -39.69 9.22
CA LEU A 10 21.43 -38.31 9.69
C LEU A 10 20.22 -38.09 10.60
N THR A 11 20.45 -37.90 11.89
CA THR A 11 19.44 -37.48 12.87
C THR A 11 19.10 -36.01 12.67
N ILE A 12 17.90 -35.73 12.14
CA ILE A 12 17.34 -34.38 12.13
C ILE A 12 16.27 -34.31 13.23
N ALA A 13 16.63 -33.66 14.33
CA ALA A 13 15.70 -33.14 15.30
C ALA A 13 15.71 -31.62 15.19
N ALA A 14 14.57 -31.00 14.86
CA ALA A 14 14.09 -29.73 15.43
C ALA A 14 12.87 -29.22 14.65
N SER A 15 11.70 -29.43 15.26
CA SER A 15 10.73 -28.39 15.65
C SER A 15 9.93 -27.59 14.61
N ALA A 16 8.62 -27.60 14.90
CA ALA A 16 7.61 -26.58 14.58
C ALA A 16 7.02 -26.61 13.16
N LEU A 17 6.07 -27.53 12.96
CA LEU A 17 4.98 -27.32 12.01
C LEU A 17 3.65 -27.56 12.72
N LEU A 18 2.67 -26.75 12.31
CA LEU A 18 1.22 -26.82 12.58
C LEU A 18 0.75 -26.12 13.86
N ALA A 19 0.88 -24.78 13.87
CA ALA A 19 -0.23 -23.98 14.39
C ALA A 19 -1.45 -24.26 13.50
N ALA A 20 -2.49 -24.78 14.12
CA ALA A 20 -3.73 -25.22 13.50
C ALA A 20 -4.28 -24.18 12.50
N CYS A 21 -4.27 -24.54 11.21
CA CYS A 21 -5.23 -24.01 10.26
C CYS A 21 -6.57 -24.62 10.67
N GLY A 22 -7.30 -23.89 11.53
CA GLY A 22 -8.64 -24.23 11.96
C GLY A 22 -9.58 -24.21 10.77
N GLY A 23 -9.70 -25.36 10.10
CA GLY A 23 -10.85 -25.69 9.28
C GLY A 23 -12.05 -25.86 10.20
N GLY A 24 -13.06 -25.02 10.00
CA GLY A 24 -14.31 -25.10 10.74
C GLY A 24 -15.27 -24.03 10.24
N GLY A 25 -16.28 -24.45 9.50
CA GLY A 25 -17.36 -23.57 9.05
C GLY A 25 -18.11 -24.12 7.85
N SER A 26 -18.86 -25.20 8.09
CA SER A 26 -19.94 -25.64 7.21
C SER A 26 -20.90 -24.49 6.91
N GLY A 27 -21.50 -24.58 5.74
CA GLY A 27 -22.17 -23.47 5.09
C GLY A 27 -23.26 -22.80 5.90
N ASP A 28 -23.31 -21.49 5.72
CA ASP A 28 -24.52 -20.71 5.70
C ASP A 28 -24.35 -19.71 4.58
N ASN A 29 -25.39 -19.55 3.76
CA ASN A 29 -25.45 -18.61 2.66
C ASN A 29 -24.91 -17.25 3.12
N VAL A 30 -23.67 -16.93 2.77
CA VAL A 30 -23.13 -15.59 3.01
C VAL A 30 -24.01 -14.68 2.18
N ASN A 31 -24.81 -13.87 2.86
CA ASN A 31 -25.47 -12.75 2.24
C ASN A 31 -24.33 -11.86 1.72
N SER A 32 -23.98 -12.03 0.44
CA SER A 32 -22.87 -11.39 -0.29
C SER A 32 -23.01 -9.86 -0.41
N SER A 33 -23.84 -9.25 0.46
CA SER A 33 -24.30 -7.87 0.41
C SER A 33 -23.88 -7.08 1.65
N TYR A 34 -23.36 -7.72 2.71
CA TYR A 34 -22.90 -6.98 3.87
C TYR A 34 -21.62 -6.22 3.52
N SER A 35 -21.69 -4.90 3.54
CA SER A 35 -20.53 -4.02 3.50
C SER A 35 -20.74 -2.89 4.50
N LYS A 36 -19.76 -2.68 5.37
CA LYS A 36 -19.74 -1.55 6.31
C LYS A 36 -18.43 -0.79 6.16
N THR A 37 -18.55 0.52 6.00
CA THR A 37 -17.41 1.44 6.01
C THR A 37 -17.16 1.95 7.43
N ILE A 38 -15.92 1.87 7.91
CA ILE A 38 -15.49 2.33 9.23
C ILE A 38 -14.29 3.25 9.04
N VAL A 39 -14.32 4.44 9.65
CA VAL A 39 -13.18 5.37 9.64
C VAL A 39 -12.49 5.32 11.00
N LYS A 40 -11.21 4.95 11.04
CA LYS A 40 -10.39 4.98 12.26
C LYS A 40 -9.02 5.59 11.97
N GLY A 41 -8.62 6.55 12.80
CA GLY A 41 -7.31 7.20 12.67
C GLY A 41 -7.07 7.87 11.30
N GLY A 42 -8.13 8.35 10.64
CA GLY A 42 -8.05 8.92 9.28
C GLY A 42 -7.99 7.90 8.15
N VAL A 43 -8.03 6.60 8.46
CA VAL A 43 -8.05 5.50 7.48
C VAL A 43 -9.47 4.98 7.33
N THR A 44 -9.89 4.77 6.08
CA THR A 44 -11.20 4.19 5.77
C THR A 44 -11.05 2.69 5.54
N TYR A 45 -11.82 1.89 6.30
CA TYR A 45 -11.86 0.44 6.18
C TYR A 45 -13.21 0.01 5.63
N GLU A 46 -13.20 -0.92 4.67
CA GLU A 46 -14.39 -1.55 4.11
C GLU A 46 -14.45 -3.01 4.57
N CYS A 47 -15.44 -3.31 5.41
CA CYS A 47 -15.62 -4.63 6.02
C CYS A 47 -16.77 -5.36 5.34
N LYS A 48 -16.48 -6.48 4.66
CA LYS A 48 -17.46 -7.31 3.94
C LYS A 48 -18.15 -8.38 4.81
N SER A 49 -17.97 -8.31 6.14
CA SER A 49 -18.57 -9.21 7.12
C SER A 49 -18.92 -8.46 8.41
N GLU A 50 -20.07 -8.77 9.00
CA GLU A 50 -20.51 -8.22 10.29
C GLU A 50 -19.47 -8.44 11.40
N ASN A 51 -18.84 -9.62 11.39
CA ASN A 51 -17.82 -9.96 12.37
C ASN A 51 -16.57 -9.08 12.18
N ALA A 52 -16.12 -8.91 10.94
CA ALA A 52 -14.98 -8.05 10.62
C ALA A 52 -15.25 -6.58 10.99
N ALA A 53 -16.48 -6.10 10.75
CA ALA A 53 -16.91 -4.77 11.17
C ALA A 53 -16.87 -4.58 12.69
N LYS A 54 -17.44 -5.52 13.47
CA LYS A 54 -17.42 -5.46 14.93
C LYS A 54 -15.99 -5.49 15.49
N LEU A 55 -15.10 -6.31 14.91
CA LEU A 55 -13.69 -6.34 15.30
C LEU A 55 -12.99 -5.00 14.99
N CYS A 56 -13.27 -4.41 13.83
CA CYS A 56 -12.68 -3.13 13.43
C CYS A 56 -13.18 -1.97 14.30
N GLU A 57 -14.46 -1.97 14.70
CA GLU A 57 -15.00 -1.02 15.68
C GLU A 57 -14.29 -1.11 17.03
N ASN A 58 -13.84 -2.31 17.43
CA ASN A 58 -13.01 -2.54 18.62
C ASN A 58 -11.51 -2.32 18.39
N GLY A 59 -11.10 -1.91 17.19
CA GLY A 59 -9.71 -1.53 16.86
C GLY A 59 -8.92 -2.55 16.05
N ASN A 60 -9.47 -3.73 15.77
CA ASN A 60 -8.84 -4.75 14.95
C ASN A 60 -9.47 -4.78 13.54
N CYS A 61 -8.90 -4.03 12.60
CA CYS A 61 -9.40 -3.93 11.22
C CYS A 61 -8.70 -4.87 10.23
N THR A 62 -7.95 -5.87 10.70
CA THR A 62 -7.11 -6.74 9.86
C THR A 62 -7.90 -7.56 8.84
N SER A 63 -9.19 -7.80 9.11
CA SER A 63 -10.11 -8.52 8.22
C SER A 63 -10.93 -7.60 7.30
N CYS A 64 -10.65 -6.29 7.30
CA CYS A 64 -11.30 -5.30 6.45
C CYS A 64 -10.29 -4.75 5.43
N GLU A 65 -10.79 -4.35 4.25
CA GLU A 65 -9.94 -3.73 3.23
C GLU A 65 -9.69 -2.26 3.59
N SER A 66 -8.42 -1.86 3.70
CA SER A 66 -8.07 -0.48 3.99
C SER A 66 -7.98 0.35 2.71
N SER A 67 -8.39 1.61 2.79
CA SER A 67 -8.11 2.61 1.74
C SER A 67 -6.61 2.80 1.51
N LEU A 68 -5.76 2.48 2.50
CA LEU A 68 -4.31 2.55 2.36
C LEU A 68 -3.70 1.40 1.54
N ASP A 69 -4.39 0.26 1.45
CA ASP A 69 -3.91 -0.93 0.75
C ASP A 69 -4.33 -0.96 -0.72
N LYS A 70 -5.14 0.01 -1.17
CA LYS A 70 -5.48 0.18 -2.57
C LYS A 70 -4.28 0.72 -3.35
N VAL A 71 -4.01 0.10 -4.50
CA VAL A 71 -2.95 0.54 -5.43
C VAL A 71 -3.32 1.89 -6.03
N ILE A 72 -2.38 2.83 -6.00
CA ILE A 72 -2.53 4.14 -6.63
C ILE A 72 -2.36 3.97 -8.15
N THR A 73 -3.44 4.20 -8.89
CA THR A 73 -3.47 4.12 -10.37
C THR A 73 -3.79 5.45 -11.04
N ALA A 74 -4.35 6.41 -10.30
CA ALA A 74 -4.71 7.72 -10.81
C ALA A 74 -3.46 8.49 -11.26
N ALA A 75 -3.51 9.12 -12.43
CA ALA A 75 -2.46 10.03 -12.88
C ALA A 75 -2.53 11.36 -12.13
N CYS A 76 -1.39 11.98 -11.84
CA CYS A 76 -1.37 13.31 -11.24
C CYS A 76 -1.92 14.34 -12.23
N SER A 77 -2.81 15.23 -11.77
CA SER A 77 -3.19 16.40 -12.56
C SER A 77 -1.95 17.27 -12.79
N SER A 78 -1.75 17.72 -14.02
CA SER A 78 -0.60 18.54 -14.38
C SER A 78 -1.03 19.88 -14.98
N SER A 79 -0.19 20.89 -14.77
CA SER A 79 -0.29 22.19 -15.41
C SER A 79 1.09 22.65 -15.84
N VAL A 80 1.16 23.51 -16.85
CA VAL A 80 2.42 24.10 -17.30
C VAL A 80 2.40 25.58 -16.99
N ASN A 81 3.39 26.05 -16.24
CA ASN A 81 3.56 27.47 -15.90
C ASN A 81 4.99 27.90 -16.25
N ALA A 82 5.13 28.92 -17.10
CA ALA A 82 6.42 29.43 -17.57
C ALA A 82 7.39 28.34 -18.09
N GLY A 83 6.87 27.28 -18.74
CA GLY A 83 7.67 26.17 -19.27
C GLY A 83 8.01 25.05 -18.27
N GLN A 84 7.63 25.22 -17.00
CA GLN A 84 7.77 24.20 -15.94
C GLN A 84 6.47 23.40 -15.82
N THR A 85 6.57 22.07 -15.78
CA THR A 85 5.42 21.20 -15.49
C THR A 85 5.25 21.05 -14.00
N LEU A 86 4.06 21.38 -13.49
CA LEU A 86 3.66 21.21 -12.10
C LEU A 86 2.64 20.07 -12.00
N TYR A 87 2.95 19.04 -11.21
CA TYR A 87 2.05 17.96 -10.85
C TYR A 87 1.43 18.21 -9.48
N ALA A 88 0.10 18.16 -9.42
CA ALA A 88 -0.67 18.24 -8.20
C ALA A 88 -0.82 16.86 -7.57
N VAL A 89 -0.43 16.73 -6.29
CA VAL A 89 -0.49 15.50 -5.51
C VAL A 89 -1.49 15.68 -4.36
N THR A 90 -2.48 14.79 -4.28
CA THR A 90 -3.53 14.81 -3.26
C THR A 90 -3.27 13.75 -2.17
N ASN A 91 -4.14 13.71 -1.17
CA ASN A 91 -4.16 12.65 -0.14
C ASN A 91 -4.60 11.28 -0.67
N ALA A 92 -5.30 11.22 -1.81
CA ALA A 92 -5.58 9.95 -2.49
C ALA A 92 -4.34 9.37 -3.18
N GLY A 93 -3.31 10.20 -3.37
CA GLY A 93 -2.11 9.87 -4.11
C GLY A 93 -2.33 9.85 -5.62
N CYS A 94 -1.24 9.92 -6.37
CA CYS A 94 -1.25 9.88 -7.82
C CYS A 94 0.10 9.45 -8.41
N VAL A 95 0.12 9.09 -9.69
CA VAL A 95 1.33 8.74 -10.43
C VAL A 95 1.66 9.86 -11.43
N ALA A 96 2.81 10.51 -11.25
CA ALA A 96 3.37 11.46 -12.20
C ALA A 96 4.23 10.72 -13.22
N SER A 97 4.03 11.02 -14.50
CA SER A 97 4.88 10.51 -15.59
C SER A 97 5.80 11.64 -16.05
N MET A 98 7.02 11.66 -15.50
CA MET A 98 8.02 12.69 -15.73
C MET A 98 8.53 12.67 -17.18
N LYS A 99 9.10 13.79 -17.66
CA LYS A 99 9.59 13.96 -19.05
C LYS A 99 10.59 12.89 -19.50
N ASN A 100 11.36 12.30 -18.60
CA ASN A 100 12.32 11.24 -18.91
C ASN A 100 11.70 9.83 -18.84
N SER A 101 10.38 9.71 -18.93
CA SER A 101 9.62 8.48 -18.74
C SER A 101 9.70 7.87 -17.34
N ASN A 102 10.32 8.55 -16.37
CA ASN A 102 10.29 8.09 -14.99
C ASN A 102 8.88 8.27 -14.42
N LYS A 103 8.38 7.21 -13.79
CA LYS A 103 7.17 7.29 -13.00
C LYS A 103 7.52 7.58 -11.55
N ILE A 104 6.78 8.49 -10.93
CA ILE A 104 6.89 8.77 -9.50
C ILE A 104 5.49 8.70 -8.92
N THR A 105 5.31 7.85 -7.91
CA THR A 105 4.07 7.80 -7.14
C THR A 105 4.19 8.77 -5.98
N GLY A 106 3.24 9.69 -5.88
CA GLY A 106 3.17 10.70 -4.83
C GLY A 106 1.94 10.53 -3.95
N TYR A 107 2.06 10.95 -2.69
CA TYR A 107 0.98 11.03 -1.70
C TYR A 107 1.21 12.27 -0.84
N CYS A 108 0.15 13.06 -0.59
CA CYS A 108 0.23 14.21 0.31
C CYS A 108 -0.47 13.91 1.65
N ALA A 109 0.28 13.99 2.76
CA ALA A 109 -0.23 13.78 4.11
C ALA A 109 0.00 15.03 4.96
N ALA A 110 -1.07 15.72 5.37
CA ALA A 110 -0.97 16.91 6.24
C ALA A 110 0.09 17.93 5.76
N GLY A 111 0.12 18.21 4.45
CA GLY A 111 1.09 19.12 3.84
C GLY A 111 2.48 18.53 3.58
N THR A 112 2.80 17.34 4.10
CA THR A 112 4.03 16.63 3.76
C THR A 112 3.84 15.83 2.49
N LEU A 113 4.69 16.08 1.49
CA LEU A 113 4.71 15.31 0.25
C LEU A 113 5.58 14.05 0.44
N LYS A 114 5.03 12.88 0.11
CA LYS A 114 5.72 11.59 0.11
C LYS A 114 5.86 11.09 -1.32
N LEU A 115 7.09 10.77 -1.75
CA LEU A 115 7.36 10.30 -3.11
C LEU A 115 8.09 8.96 -3.11
N LEU A 116 7.69 8.07 -4.00
CA LEU A 116 8.38 6.82 -4.28
C LEU A 116 8.52 6.63 -5.78
N ALA A 117 9.75 6.39 -6.25
CA ALA A 117 10.03 6.16 -7.67
C ALA A 117 9.40 4.85 -8.13
N GLY A 118 8.68 4.88 -9.24
CA GLY A 118 7.90 3.77 -9.78
C GLY A 118 6.39 4.00 -9.75
N SER A 119 5.63 2.95 -10.03
CA SER A 119 4.17 2.90 -10.03
C SER A 119 3.67 1.54 -9.53
N GLY A 120 2.36 1.40 -9.27
CA GLY A 120 1.79 0.15 -8.75
C GLY A 120 1.93 -0.01 -7.23
N TYR A 121 2.23 1.09 -6.53
CA TYR A 121 2.33 1.12 -5.08
C TYR A 121 0.99 1.45 -4.43
N THR A 122 0.77 0.90 -3.25
CA THR A 122 -0.34 1.28 -2.38
C THR A 122 0.00 2.57 -1.63
N LEU A 123 -1.02 3.29 -1.15
CA LEU A 123 -0.83 4.46 -0.28
C LEU A 123 0.05 4.12 0.94
N ASN A 124 -0.15 2.96 1.55
CA ASN A 124 0.64 2.48 2.68
C ASN A 124 2.13 2.34 2.31
N LYS A 125 2.41 1.74 1.15
CA LYS A 125 3.78 1.54 0.66
C LYS A 125 4.49 2.88 0.43
N VAL A 126 3.81 3.86 -0.17
CA VAL A 126 4.37 5.20 -0.40
C VAL A 126 4.54 5.96 0.93
N SER A 127 3.62 5.81 1.88
CA SER A 127 3.71 6.45 3.20
C SER A 127 4.94 5.99 3.99
N ILE A 128 5.17 4.67 4.04
CA ILE A 128 6.27 4.04 4.81
C ILE A 128 7.61 4.19 4.08
N ASN A 129 7.66 3.89 2.78
CA ASN A 129 8.91 3.79 2.03
C ASN A 129 9.25 5.04 1.21
N GLY A 130 8.32 5.99 1.08
CA GLY A 130 8.52 7.19 0.30
C GLY A 130 9.38 8.23 1.02
N SER A 131 10.23 8.89 0.23
CA SER A 131 10.99 10.07 0.65
C SER A 131 10.02 11.18 1.06
N ALA A 132 10.26 11.80 2.22
CA ALA A 132 9.41 12.85 2.76
C ALA A 132 9.96 14.23 2.42
N TYR A 133 9.09 15.10 1.93
CA TYR A 133 9.35 16.49 1.61
C TYR A 133 8.40 17.35 2.46
N PRO A 134 8.85 17.82 3.64
CA PRO A 134 8.01 18.59 4.57
C PRO A 134 7.51 19.93 4.01
N SER A 135 8.18 20.47 3.00
CA SER A 135 7.74 21.65 2.25
C SER A 135 6.46 21.42 1.44
N GLY A 136 6.05 20.16 1.28
CA GLY A 136 4.96 19.78 0.38
C GLY A 136 5.34 19.86 -1.09
N GLU A 137 6.62 20.07 -1.42
CA GLU A 137 7.08 20.28 -2.79
C GLU A 137 8.42 19.58 -3.06
N PHE A 138 8.52 18.99 -4.24
CA PHE A 138 9.75 18.43 -4.80
C PHE A 138 10.00 19.01 -6.19
N ASN A 139 11.20 19.52 -6.41
CA ASN A 139 11.66 20.04 -7.70
C ASN A 139 12.70 19.09 -8.30
N SER A 140 12.40 18.51 -9.46
CA SER A 140 13.32 17.67 -10.22
C SER A 140 14.34 18.55 -10.94
N SER A 141 15.60 18.51 -10.49
CA SER A 141 16.71 19.20 -11.14
C SER A 141 17.03 18.65 -12.54
N THR A 142 16.65 17.39 -12.81
CA THR A 142 16.92 16.73 -14.09
C THR A 142 15.91 17.10 -15.16
N THR A 143 14.63 17.24 -14.81
CA THR A 143 13.55 17.42 -15.79
C THR A 143 12.90 18.81 -15.74
N SER A 144 13.27 19.64 -14.76
CA SER A 144 12.62 20.93 -14.47
C SER A 144 11.11 20.75 -14.31
N GLU A 145 10.72 19.76 -13.52
CA GLU A 145 9.33 19.44 -13.19
C GLU A 145 9.16 19.44 -11.68
N THR A 146 7.98 19.87 -11.23
CA THR A 146 7.67 20.05 -9.81
C THR A 146 6.51 19.15 -9.42
N LEU A 147 6.65 18.40 -8.33
CA LEU A 147 5.53 17.72 -7.67
C LEU A 147 5.18 18.50 -6.42
N ARG A 148 3.90 18.83 -6.24
CA ARG A 148 3.46 19.63 -5.10
C ARG A 148 2.15 19.10 -4.53
N CYS A 149 2.05 19.11 -3.21
CA CYS A 149 0.80 18.96 -2.50
C CYS A 149 -0.22 19.98 -3.00
N SER A 150 -1.33 19.51 -3.56
CA SER A 150 -2.50 20.34 -3.76
C SER A 150 -3.35 20.25 -2.50
N ASN A 151 -3.43 21.34 -1.74
CA ASN A 151 -4.47 21.48 -0.74
C ASN A 151 -5.82 21.28 -1.46
N SER A 152 -6.51 20.21 -1.11
CA SER A 152 -7.86 19.92 -1.59
C SER A 152 -8.84 20.80 -0.84
#